data_AF-A0A0U4VYA9-F1
#
_entry.id   AF-A0A0U4VYA9-F1
#
_cell.length_a   1.000
_cell.length_b   1.000
_cell.length_c   1.000
_cell.angle_alpha   90.00
_cell.angle_beta   90.00
_cell.angle_gamma   90.00
#
_symmetry.space_group_name_H-M   'P 1'
#
loop_
_entity.id
_entity.type
_entity.pdbx_description
1 polymer ?
#
loop_
_entity_poly.entity_id
_entity_poly.type
_entity_poly.pdbx_seq_one_letter_code
_entity_poly.pdbx_strand_id
1 'polypeptide(L)'
;MPPTPQAAEIFSCLKASFNQTDNNVQAQWSIDFNRQQNCLLLSVQLGPADAQPAGSCLQSIIDIDGLNTLSEFLAQVKMQMGNAGCA
;
A
#
# COMPACT_ATOMS: atom_id res chain seq x y z
N MET A 1 -16.83 -19.12 8.40
CA MET A 1 -15.48 -18.51 8.37
C MET A 1 -15.44 -17.57 7.19
N PRO A 2 -15.04 -16.30 7.36
CA PRO A 2 -14.71 -15.46 6.21
C PRO A 2 -13.56 -16.13 5.44
N PRO A 3 -13.58 -16.10 4.09
CA PRO A 3 -12.55 -16.75 3.30
C PRO A 3 -11.20 -16.10 3.62
N THR A 4 -10.21 -16.93 3.97
CA THR A 4 -8.81 -16.51 4.05
C THR A 4 -8.45 -15.89 2.70
N PRO A 5 -7.98 -14.63 2.64
CA PRO A 5 -7.55 -14.04 1.38
C PRO A 5 -6.50 -14.97 0.77
N GLN A 6 -6.70 -15.38 -0.48
CA GLN A 6 -5.64 -16.07 -1.22
C GLN A 6 -4.39 -15.21 -1.15
N ALA A 7 -3.24 -15.82 -0.86
CA ALA A 7 -1.96 -15.11 -0.85
C ALA A 7 -1.84 -14.37 -2.18
N ALA A 8 -1.73 -13.04 -2.12
CA ALA A 8 -1.59 -12.23 -3.32
C ALA A 8 -0.35 -12.73 -4.09
N GLU A 9 -0.54 -13.12 -5.35
CA GLU A 9 0.58 -13.51 -6.20
C GLU A 9 1.51 -12.31 -6.37
N ILE A 10 2.82 -12.51 -6.49
CA ILE A 10 3.81 -11.43 -6.59
C ILE A 10 3.62 -10.51 -7.82
N PHE A 11 2.72 -10.87 -8.73
CA PHE A 11 2.35 -10.10 -9.91
C PHE A 11 0.99 -9.42 -9.77
N SER A 12 0.30 -9.64 -8.65
CA SER A 12 -0.89 -8.92 -8.28
C SER A 12 -0.48 -7.56 -7.72
N CYS A 13 -0.93 -6.49 -8.37
CA CYS A 13 -0.92 -5.14 -7.81
C CYS A 13 -1.69 -5.15 -6.48
N LEU A 14 -1.00 -4.92 -5.36
CA LEU A 14 -1.68 -4.70 -4.08
C LEU A 14 -2.18 -3.27 -4.08
N LYS A 15 -3.49 -3.07 -3.93
CA LYS A 15 -4.08 -1.73 -3.91
C LYS A 15 -5.26 -1.65 -2.97
N ALA A 16 -5.44 -0.49 -2.36
CA ALA A 16 -6.62 -0.18 -1.57
C ALA A 16 -6.92 1.32 -1.58
N SER A 17 -8.17 1.66 -1.28
CA SER A 17 -8.60 3.04 -1.05
C SER A 17 -8.41 3.41 0.41
N PHE A 18 -8.09 4.68 0.69
CA PHE A 18 -8.17 5.18 2.05
C PHE A 18 -9.65 5.32 2.46
N ASN A 19 -9.94 5.15 3.76
CA ASN A 19 -11.29 5.38 4.27
C ASN A 19 -11.70 6.84 4.00
N GLN A 20 -12.89 7.03 3.43
CA GLN A 20 -13.40 8.37 3.17
C GLN A 20 -13.71 9.07 4.51
N THR A 21 -13.06 10.19 4.76
CA THR A 21 -13.51 11.19 5.76
C THR A 21 -14.28 12.29 5.04
N ASP A 22 -15.17 13.00 5.75
CA ASP A 22 -16.26 13.87 5.25
C ASP A 22 -15.92 14.91 4.14
N ASN A 23 -14.65 15.11 3.77
CA ASN A 23 -14.18 16.03 2.72
C ASN A 23 -13.59 15.33 1.47
N ASN A 24 -14.17 14.19 1.08
CA ASN A 24 -14.20 13.61 -0.27
C ASN A 24 -12.96 13.78 -1.18
N VAL A 25 -11.78 13.39 -0.71
CA VAL A 25 -10.64 13.09 -1.59
C VAL A 25 -10.59 11.59 -1.80
N GLN A 26 -10.90 11.11 -3.01
CA GLN A 26 -10.66 9.71 -3.37
C GLN A 26 -9.15 9.46 -3.42
N ALA A 27 -8.57 9.09 -2.28
CA ALA A 27 -7.19 8.68 -2.21
C ALA A 27 -7.09 7.15 -2.35
N GLN A 28 -6.10 6.69 -3.11
CA GLN A 28 -5.77 5.27 -3.23
C GLN A 28 -4.27 5.07 -3.17
N TRP A 29 -3.84 3.89 -2.73
CA TRP A 29 -2.45 3.48 -2.76
C TRP A 29 -2.30 2.14 -3.50
N SER A 30 -1.16 1.93 -4.14
CA SER A 30 -0.76 0.65 -4.72
C SER A 30 0.70 0.31 -4.43
N ILE A 31 1.00 -0.99 -4.37
CA ILE A 31 2.35 -1.56 -4.34
C ILE A 31 2.43 -2.58 -5.49
N ASP A 32 3.36 -2.33 -6.40
CA ASP A 32 3.52 -3.08 -7.64
C ASP A 32 4.96 -3.59 -7.78
N PHE A 33 5.15 -4.88 -8.12
CA PHE A 33 6.48 -5.38 -8.45
C PHE A 33 6.84 -5.10 -9.91
N ASN A 34 7.82 -4.22 -10.11
CA ASN A 34 8.40 -3.95 -11.42
C ASN A 34 9.52 -4.93 -11.73
N ARG A 35 9.22 -5.92 -12.57
CA ARG A 35 10.19 -6.93 -13.01
C ARG A 35 11.36 -6.37 -13.81
N GLN A 36 11.16 -5.28 -14.56
CA GLN A 36 12.21 -4.71 -15.41
C GLN A 36 13.29 -4.02 -14.57
N GLN A 37 12.86 -3.36 -13.49
CA GLN A 37 13.74 -2.65 -12.56
C GLN A 37 14.09 -3.45 -11.31
N ASN A 38 13.47 -4.64 -11.15
CA ASN A 38 13.60 -5.51 -9.99
C ASN A 38 13.37 -4.79 -8.65
N CYS A 39 12.31 -3.98 -8.58
CA CYS A 39 11.95 -3.18 -7.42
C CYS A 39 10.43 -3.15 -7.21
N LEU A 40 10.00 -2.74 -6.02
CA LEU A 40 8.60 -2.40 -5.78
C LEU A 40 8.38 -0.91 -6.03
N LEU A 41 7.25 -0.59 -6.65
CA LEU A 41 6.74 0.77 -6.80
C LEU A 41 5.57 0.97 -5.83
N LEU A 42 5.77 1.83 -4.84
CA LEU A 42 4.69 2.36 -4.01
C LEU A 42 4.15 3.62 -4.68
N SER A 43 2.86 3.62 -5.02
CA SER A 43 2.17 4.80 -5.57
C SER A 43 1.03 5.22 -4.65
N VAL A 44 0.92 6.51 -4.38
CA VAL A 44 -0.21 7.11 -3.67
C VAL A 44 -0.81 8.16 -4.58
N GLN A 45 -2.04 7.92 -5.01
CA GLN A 45 -2.78 8.85 -5.84
C GLN A 45 -3.82 9.56 -4.98
N LEU A 46 -3.70 10.87 -4.90
CA LEU A 46 -4.69 11.73 -4.28
C LEU A 46 -5.64 12.20 -5.38
N GLY A 47 -6.92 11.83 -5.30
CA GLY A 47 -7.94 12.35 -6.20
C GLY A 47 -8.04 13.87 -6.08
N PRO A 48 -8.45 14.57 -7.15
CA PRO A 48 -8.66 16.00 -7.07
C PRO A 48 -9.85 16.30 -6.14
N ALA A 49 -9.70 17.30 -5.24
CA ALA A 49 -10.79 17.77 -4.38
C ALA A 49 -11.88 18.55 -5.18
N ASP A 50 -11.51 19.08 -6.34
CA ASP A 50 -12.37 19.76 -7.32
C ASP A 50 -11.85 19.49 -8.73
N ALA A 51 -12.70 19.57 -9.76
CA ALA A 51 -12.46 19.20 -11.17
C ALA A 51 -11.28 19.92 -11.87
N GLN A 52 -10.07 19.71 -11.39
CA GLN A 52 -8.78 20.18 -11.91
C GLN A 52 -7.88 18.99 -12.28
N PRO A 53 -6.95 19.19 -13.22
CA PRO A 53 -6.32 18.09 -13.94
C PRO A 53 -5.35 17.30 -13.05
N ALA A 54 -5.44 15.97 -13.16
CA ALA A 54 -4.55 14.94 -12.65
C ALA A 54 -3.97 15.21 -11.25
N GLY A 55 -4.65 14.67 -10.23
CA GLY A 55 -4.18 14.71 -8.85
C GLY A 55 -2.72 14.24 -8.70
N SER A 56 -2.00 14.87 -7.78
CA SER A 56 -0.59 14.59 -7.53
C SER A 56 -0.41 13.11 -7.15
N CYS A 57 0.47 12.42 -7.88
CA CYS A 57 0.89 11.06 -7.56
C CYS A 57 2.21 11.12 -6.81
N LEU A 58 2.22 10.67 -5.55
CA LEU A 58 3.45 10.43 -4.81
C LEU A 58 3.93 9.03 -5.16
N GLN A 59 5.17 8.91 -5.60
CA GLN A 59 5.77 7.63 -5.94
C GLN A 59 7.05 7.43 -5.15
N SER A 60 7.25 6.19 -4.71
CA SER A 60 8.49 5.75 -4.06
C SER A 60 8.91 4.41 -4.66
N ILE A 61 10.21 4.24 -4.79
CA ILE A 61 10.83 2.99 -5.23
C ILE A 61 11.41 2.32 -3.99
N ILE A 62 11.08 1.05 -3.82
CA ILE A 62 11.61 0.20 -2.75
C ILE A 62 12.47 -0.87 -3.44
N ASP A 63 13.76 -0.77 -3.23
CA ASP A 63 14.74 -1.76 -3.68
C ASP A 63 14.81 -2.96 -2.70
N ILE A 64 15.79 -3.83 -2.89
CA ILE A 64 15.93 -5.05 -2.08
C ILE A 64 16.26 -4.74 -0.61
N ASP A 65 17.07 -3.72 -0.33
CA ASP A 65 17.48 -3.36 1.02
C ASP A 65 16.31 -2.67 1.76
N GLY A 66 15.59 -1.80 1.05
CA GLY A 66 14.33 -1.22 1.53
C GLY A 66 13.27 -2.28 1.80
N LEU A 67 13.15 -3.28 0.94
CA LEU A 67 12.21 -4.40 1.12
C LEU A 67 12.57 -5.27 2.34
N ASN A 68 13.86 -5.55 2.54
CA ASN A 68 14.33 -6.26 3.75
C ASN A 68 13.96 -5.50 5.02
N THR A 69 14.24 -4.20 5.04
CA THR A 69 13.89 -3.31 6.17
C THR A 69 12.38 -3.29 6.43
N LEU A 70 11.57 -3.18 5.37
CA LEU A 70 10.11 -3.20 5.48
C LEU A 70 9.59 -4.54 5.99
N SER A 71 10.15 -5.66 5.53
CA SER A 71 9.77 -7.00 5.97
C SER A 71 9.99 -7.18 7.48
N GLU A 72 11.15 -6.76 7.99
CA GLU A 72 11.48 -6.80 9.42
C GLU A 72 10.53 -5.92 10.24
N PHE A 73 10.29 -4.68 9.78
CA PHE A 73 9.36 -3.77 10.42
C PHE A 73 7.93 -4.34 10.48
N LEU A 74 7.41 -4.85 9.37
CA LEU A 74 6.06 -5.43 9.31
C LEU A 74 5.93 -6.69 10.18
N ALA A 75 6.97 -7.50 10.28
CA ALA A 75 6.99 -8.64 11.21
C ALA A 75 6.87 -8.18 12.67
N GLN A 76 7.59 -7.13 13.06
CA GLN A 76 7.50 -6.54 14.40
C GLN A 76 6.12 -5.95 14.69
N VAL A 77 5.56 -5.19 13.74
CA VAL A 77 4.20 -4.64 13.84
C VAL A 77 3.17 -5.76 14.01
N LYS A 78 3.26 -6.83 13.20
CA LYS A 78 2.37 -7.99 13.30
C LYS A 78 2.44 -8.67 14.67
N MET A 79 3.64 -8.84 15.23
CA MET A 79 3.80 -9.40 16.58
C MET A 79 3.12 -8.51 17.64
N GLN A 80 3.25 -7.19 17.52
CA GLN A 80 2.60 -6.25 18.43
C GLN A 80 1.06 -6.31 18.31
N MET A 81 0.51 -6.29 17.10
CA MET A 81 -0.93 -6.39 16.87
C MET A 81 -1.53 -7.74 17.30
N GLY A 82 -0.74 -8.82 17.24
CA GLY A 82 -1.17 -10.14 17.74
C GLY A 82 -1.18 -10.24 19.26
N ASN A 83 -0.33 -9.46 19.94
CA ASN A 83 -0.21 -9.46 21.40
C ASN A 83 -1.13 -8.43 22.08
N ALA A 84 -1.35 -7.29 21.43
CA ALA A 84 -2.32 -6.28 21.83
C ALA A 84 -3.42 -6.25 20.76
N GLY A 85 -4.53 -6.94 21.02
CA GLY A 85 -5.71 -6.80 20.18
C GLY A 85 -6.05 -5.32 20.01
N CYS A 86 -6.36 -4.88 18.78
CA CYS A 86 -6.75 -3.50 18.51
C CYS A 86 -7.86 -3.09 19.49
N ALA A 87 -7.56 -2.14 20.37
CA ALA A 87 -8.54 -1.48 21.22
C ALA A 87 -9.38 -0.50 20.41
#